data_AF-G3I3R3-F1
#
_entry.id   AF-G3I3R3-F1
#
_cell.length_a   1.000
_cell.length_b   1.000
_cell.length_c   1.000
_cell.angle_alpha   90.00
_cell.angle_beta   90.00
_cell.angle_gamma   90.00
#
_symmetry.space_group_name_H-M   'P 1'
#
loop_
_entity.id
_entity.type
_entity.pdbx_description
1 polymer ?
#
loop_
_entity_poly.entity_id
_entity_poly.type
_entity_poly.pdbx_seq_one_letter_code
_entity_poly.pdbx_strand_id
1 'polypeptide(L)'
;MGKRMTFVTEEEGIDVFLKSKHVDFELAVQNPVYQTAWIPKNVFLALHEKLYVLMKGKMGTFSMHQFTGQLTEEFHEQLEALGTHGTMDLNNFVRHLFYPATVNTLFKKGLFFTNERKIKEFYQHFKTYDEGFEYGSQLPEWLLSCGLTIVISFTQTLLQAVLDIVELETFQHSPNYVLLLLWASLANASPIAFWTLAFVLSHPDIHKTVLEGISSVFGTAGKYKIKVSEDDLKKLPLIKWCVLEAIRLRAPGVITRKVVKPVKILERWKEANLDKNAFLDCFMAFGGGKFQCPGRVLNITFVNKSDEAPSSTELVF
;
A
#
# COMPACT_ATOMS: atom_id res chain seq x y z
N MET A 1 -6.11 22.60 21.06
CA MET A 1 -5.93 21.54 22.07
C MET A 1 -5.17 20.38 21.43
N GLY A 2 -4.12 19.87 22.09
CA GLY A 2 -3.36 18.71 21.61
C GLY A 2 -4.09 17.37 21.81
N LYS A 3 -3.62 16.30 21.14
CA LYS A 3 -4.10 14.93 21.34
C LYS A 3 -3.21 14.20 22.34
N ARG A 4 -3.79 13.38 23.23
CA ARG A 4 -3.04 12.43 24.05
C ARG A 4 -2.82 11.16 23.24
N MET A 5 -1.57 10.72 23.10
CA MET A 5 -1.20 9.49 22.40
C MET A 5 -0.57 8.51 23.38
N THR A 6 -0.94 7.23 23.25
CA THR A 6 -0.31 6.11 23.95
C THR A 6 0.33 5.21 22.91
N PHE A 7 1.63 4.99 23.02
CA PHE A 7 2.37 4.12 22.10
C PHE A 7 2.41 2.70 22.64
N VAL A 8 1.91 1.76 21.84
CA VAL A 8 1.98 0.32 22.11
C VAL A 8 3.17 -0.20 21.33
N THR A 9 4.19 -0.69 22.05
CA THR A 9 5.49 -1.06 21.47
C THR A 9 5.83 -2.54 21.69
N GLU A 10 5.12 -3.21 22.60
CA GLU A 10 5.34 -4.61 22.98
C GLU A 10 4.34 -5.55 22.28
N GLU A 11 4.75 -6.79 22.05
CA GLU A 11 3.96 -7.81 21.34
C GLU A 11 2.65 -8.13 22.07
N GLU A 12 2.70 -8.25 23.39
CA GLU A 12 1.54 -8.58 24.21
C GLU A 12 0.49 -7.46 24.20
N GLY A 13 0.95 -6.23 24.03
CA GLY A 13 0.07 -5.06 23.89
C GLY A 13 -0.58 -4.95 22.52
N ILE A 14 0.11 -5.43 21.47
CA ILE A 14 -0.35 -5.35 20.08
C ILE A 14 -1.63 -6.15 19.88
N ASP A 15 -1.74 -7.32 20.50
CA ASP A 15 -2.91 -8.18 20.33
C ASP A 15 -4.19 -7.50 20.88
N VAL A 16 -4.09 -6.88 22.05
CA VAL A 16 -5.17 -6.04 22.62
C VAL A 16 -5.45 -4.85 21.71
N PHE A 17 -4.41 -4.18 21.22
CA PHE A 17 -4.53 -3.02 20.33
C PHE A 17 -5.22 -3.34 18.99
N LEU A 18 -5.01 -4.53 18.43
CA LEU A 18 -5.59 -4.93 17.13
C LEU A 18 -6.97 -5.56 17.25
N LYS A 19 -7.27 -6.25 18.35
CA LYS A 19 -8.46 -7.11 18.48
C LYS A 19 -9.51 -6.57 19.46
N SER A 20 -9.15 -5.68 20.39
CA SER A 20 -10.09 -5.20 21.41
C SER A 20 -11.21 -4.35 20.83
N LYS A 21 -12.44 -4.59 21.32
CA LYS A 21 -13.62 -3.76 21.00
C LYS A 21 -13.60 -2.38 21.69
N HIS A 22 -12.61 -2.12 22.55
CA HIS A 22 -12.47 -0.87 23.30
C HIS A 22 -11.57 0.15 22.58
N VAL A 23 -10.98 -0.25 21.45
CA VAL A 23 -10.21 0.61 20.55
C VAL A 23 -10.79 0.52 19.15
N ASP A 24 -10.89 1.66 18.47
CA ASP A 24 -11.63 1.79 17.22
C ASP A 24 -10.76 2.41 16.13
N PHE A 25 -10.66 1.73 14.98
CA PHE A 25 -9.89 2.20 13.83
C PHE A 25 -10.57 3.35 13.11
N GLU A 26 -11.86 3.19 12.79
CA GLU A 26 -12.61 4.09 11.94
C GLU A 26 -12.69 5.48 12.59
N LEU A 27 -12.93 5.53 13.90
CA LEU A 27 -12.94 6.77 14.67
C LEU A 27 -11.55 7.42 14.80
N ALA A 28 -10.46 6.65 14.63
CA ALA A 28 -9.10 7.18 14.62
C ALA A 28 -8.78 7.89 13.29
N VAL A 29 -9.31 7.37 12.17
CA VAL A 29 -8.94 7.82 10.82
C VAL A 29 -9.98 8.72 10.14
N GLN A 30 -11.22 8.78 10.62
CA GLN A 30 -12.28 9.61 10.00
C GLN A 30 -11.92 11.10 9.88
N ASN A 31 -11.16 11.66 10.84
CA ASN A 31 -10.75 13.07 10.81
C ASN A 31 -9.66 13.29 9.74
N PRO A 32 -8.55 12.53 9.74
CA PRO A 32 -7.59 12.51 8.64
C PRO A 32 -8.25 12.38 7.26
N VAL A 33 -9.15 11.40 7.10
CA VAL A 33 -9.83 11.12 5.83
C VAL A 33 -10.71 12.30 5.39
N TYR A 34 -11.43 12.91 6.32
CA TYR A 34 -12.20 14.12 6.03
C TYR A 34 -11.30 15.28 5.60
N GLN A 35 -10.15 15.47 6.25
CA GLN A 35 -9.26 16.58 5.94
C GLN A 35 -8.50 16.39 4.62
N THR A 36 -8.05 15.19 4.31
CA THR A 36 -7.23 14.93 3.12
C THR A 36 -8.05 14.59 1.89
N ALA A 37 -9.20 13.94 2.07
CA ALA A 37 -10.04 13.51 0.95
C ALA A 37 -11.42 14.19 0.93
N TRP A 38 -11.77 15.06 1.90
CA TRP A 38 -13.07 15.73 1.98
C TRP A 38 -14.27 14.77 2.00
N ILE A 39 -14.12 13.62 2.66
CA ILE A 39 -15.19 12.63 2.87
C ILE A 39 -15.82 12.87 4.25
N PRO A 40 -17.11 13.26 4.34
CA PRO A 40 -17.78 13.50 5.62
C PRO A 40 -17.70 12.28 6.54
N LYS A 41 -17.55 12.51 7.84
CA LYS A 41 -17.33 11.45 8.84
C LYS A 41 -18.46 10.41 8.87
N ASN A 42 -19.71 10.87 8.80
CA ASN A 42 -20.88 10.00 8.73
C ASN A 42 -20.90 9.15 7.45
N VAL A 43 -20.49 9.74 6.32
CA VAL A 43 -20.37 9.03 5.03
C VAL A 43 -19.26 7.99 5.10
N PHE A 44 -18.10 8.35 5.65
CA PHE A 44 -16.99 7.41 5.88
C PHE A 44 -17.42 6.22 6.75
N LEU A 45 -18.04 6.47 7.90
CA LEU A 45 -18.49 5.41 8.82
C LEU A 45 -19.56 4.49 8.20
N ALA A 46 -20.42 5.01 7.34
CA ALA A 46 -21.44 4.21 6.65
C ALA A 46 -20.85 3.29 5.55
N LEU A 47 -19.78 3.75 4.90
CA LEU A 47 -19.21 3.10 3.71
C LEU A 47 -17.99 2.23 3.99
N HIS A 48 -17.18 2.58 5.00
CA HIS A 48 -15.83 2.02 5.16
C HIS A 48 -15.82 0.50 5.24
N GLU A 49 -16.65 -0.12 6.09
CA GLU A 49 -16.72 -1.59 6.19
C GLU A 49 -17.21 -2.24 4.89
N LYS A 50 -18.20 -1.67 4.20
CA LYS A 50 -18.72 -2.20 2.93
C LYS A 50 -17.64 -2.19 1.85
N LEU A 51 -16.96 -1.06 1.70
CA LEU A 51 -15.86 -0.90 0.74
C LEU A 51 -14.66 -1.78 1.11
N TYR A 52 -14.36 -1.92 2.41
CA TYR A 52 -13.31 -2.81 2.89
C TYR A 52 -13.56 -4.27 2.48
N VAL A 53 -14.77 -4.78 2.75
CA VAL A 53 -15.14 -6.16 2.41
C VAL A 53 -15.08 -6.38 0.89
N LEU A 54 -15.61 -5.43 0.11
CA LEU A 54 -15.54 -5.47 -1.35
C LEU A 54 -14.09 -5.55 -1.84
N MET A 55 -13.23 -4.62 -1.40
CA MET A 55 -11.83 -4.56 -1.82
C MET A 55 -11.08 -5.82 -1.40
N LYS A 56 -11.28 -6.31 -0.17
CA LYS A 56 -10.66 -7.56 0.31
C LYS A 56 -11.08 -8.77 -0.51
N GLY A 57 -12.35 -8.83 -0.95
CA GLY A 57 -12.84 -9.88 -1.83
C GLY A 57 -12.22 -9.81 -3.23
N LYS A 58 -12.15 -8.61 -3.82
CA LYS A 58 -11.62 -8.40 -5.18
C LYS A 58 -10.10 -8.43 -5.28
N MET A 59 -9.38 -8.09 -4.22
CA MET A 59 -7.90 -8.08 -4.17
C MET A 59 -7.32 -9.28 -3.39
N GLY A 60 -8.17 -10.27 -3.09
CA GLY A 60 -7.76 -11.51 -2.45
C GLY A 60 -6.98 -12.42 -3.40
N THR A 61 -6.38 -13.47 -2.84
CA THR A 61 -5.54 -14.45 -3.56
C THR A 61 -6.22 -15.02 -4.81
N PHE A 62 -7.52 -15.29 -4.76
CA PHE A 62 -8.27 -15.88 -5.88
C PHE A 62 -8.38 -14.96 -7.12
N SER A 63 -8.27 -13.64 -6.93
CA SER A 63 -8.38 -12.65 -8.01
C SER A 63 -7.03 -12.11 -8.47
N MET A 64 -5.93 -12.56 -7.86
CA MET A 64 -4.60 -11.99 -8.09
C MET A 64 -4.12 -12.08 -9.55
N HIS A 65 -4.40 -13.21 -10.21
CA HIS A 65 -4.01 -13.41 -11.60
C HIS A 65 -4.51 -12.30 -12.54
N GLN A 66 -5.66 -11.67 -12.24
CA GLN A 66 -6.24 -10.59 -13.04
C GLN A 66 -5.38 -9.33 -12.98
N PHE A 67 -4.78 -9.04 -11.81
CA PHE A 67 -3.94 -7.86 -11.61
C PHE A 67 -2.51 -8.10 -12.07
N THR A 68 -1.93 -9.26 -11.77
CA THR A 68 -0.52 -9.55 -12.09
C THR A 68 -0.25 -9.52 -13.60
N GLY A 69 -1.18 -10.05 -14.41
CA GLY A 69 -1.08 -10.00 -15.86
C GLY A 69 -1.08 -8.57 -16.40
N GLN A 70 -2.08 -7.77 -16.00
CA GLN A 70 -2.21 -6.37 -16.42
C GLN A 70 -1.02 -5.53 -15.98
N LEU A 71 -0.57 -5.65 -14.72
CA LEU A 71 0.60 -4.93 -14.22
C LEU A 71 1.86 -5.27 -15.02
N THR A 72 2.06 -6.55 -15.36
CA THR A 72 3.22 -6.99 -16.14
C THR A 72 3.19 -6.38 -17.54
N GLU A 73 2.03 -6.35 -18.19
CA GLU A 73 1.87 -5.73 -19.51
C GLU A 73 2.13 -4.23 -19.46
N GLU A 74 1.56 -3.52 -18.48
CA GLU A 74 1.76 -2.09 -18.31
C GLU A 74 3.22 -1.76 -18.00
N PHE A 75 3.91 -2.51 -17.13
CA PHE A 75 5.34 -2.31 -16.87
C PHE A 75 6.19 -2.50 -18.12
N HIS A 76 5.88 -3.50 -18.96
CA HIS A 76 6.58 -3.66 -20.24
C HIS A 76 6.38 -2.44 -21.14
N GLU A 77 5.17 -1.92 -21.26
CA GLU A 77 4.90 -0.74 -22.09
C GLU A 77 5.68 0.49 -21.60
N GLN A 78 5.73 0.73 -20.28
CA GLN A 78 6.50 1.85 -19.73
C GLN A 78 8.01 1.66 -19.92
N LEU A 79 8.52 0.43 -19.75
CA LEU A 79 9.94 0.14 -19.97
C LEU A 79 10.34 0.28 -21.45
N GLU A 80 9.49 -0.15 -22.37
CA GLU A 80 9.71 0.01 -23.82
C GLU A 80 9.81 1.49 -24.23
N ALA A 81 9.06 2.37 -23.56
CA ALA A 81 9.08 3.81 -23.82
C ALA A 81 10.39 4.51 -23.38
N LEU A 82 11.18 3.91 -22.48
CA LEU A 82 12.42 4.49 -21.96
C LEU A 82 13.64 4.28 -22.87
N GLY A 83 13.55 3.41 -23.89
CA GLY A 83 14.67 3.03 -24.74
C GLY A 83 15.65 2.06 -24.06
N THR A 84 16.81 1.83 -24.68
CA THR A 84 17.76 0.79 -24.24
C THR A 84 18.87 1.27 -23.30
N HIS A 85 19.10 2.58 -23.22
CA HIS A 85 20.13 3.19 -22.38
C HIS A 85 19.76 4.63 -22.03
N GLY A 86 20.20 5.09 -20.85
CA GLY A 86 19.92 6.45 -20.39
C GLY A 86 20.34 6.66 -18.94
N THR A 87 20.03 7.84 -18.41
CA THR A 87 20.24 8.18 -17.00
C THR A 87 18.99 8.90 -16.49
N MET A 88 18.51 8.48 -15.32
CA MET A 88 17.33 9.06 -14.67
C MET A 88 17.50 8.96 -13.15
N ASP A 89 16.92 9.92 -12.44
CA ASP A 89 16.76 9.80 -10.99
C ASP A 89 15.91 8.56 -10.64
N LEU A 90 16.35 7.77 -9.67
CA LEU A 90 15.72 6.48 -9.34
C LEU A 90 14.28 6.63 -8.85
N ASN A 91 13.96 7.70 -8.10
CA ASN A 91 12.61 7.96 -7.63
C ASN A 91 11.70 8.35 -8.81
N ASN A 92 12.19 9.20 -9.70
CA ASN A 92 11.49 9.54 -10.94
C ASN A 92 11.27 8.30 -11.83
N PHE A 93 12.26 7.42 -11.94
CA PHE A 93 12.14 6.15 -12.67
C PHE A 93 11.05 5.25 -12.07
N VAL A 94 11.06 5.06 -10.75
CA VAL A 94 10.02 4.25 -10.07
C VAL A 94 8.63 4.84 -10.27
N ARG A 95 8.46 6.16 -10.12
CA ARG A 95 7.18 6.83 -10.36
C ARG A 95 6.72 6.71 -11.80
N HIS A 96 7.65 6.84 -12.75
CA HIS A 96 7.38 6.67 -14.18
C HIS A 96 6.83 5.27 -14.50
N LEU A 97 7.32 4.24 -13.82
CA LEU A 97 6.82 2.87 -14.00
C LEU A 97 5.51 2.62 -13.23
N PHE A 98 5.49 2.92 -11.92
CA PHE A 98 4.42 2.50 -11.02
C PHE A 98 3.13 3.31 -11.22
N TYR A 99 3.22 4.62 -11.42
CA TYR A 99 2.02 5.46 -11.50
C TYR A 99 1.10 5.04 -12.66
N PRO A 100 1.57 4.98 -13.93
CA PRO A 100 0.72 4.53 -15.03
C PRO A 100 0.28 3.08 -14.88
N ALA A 101 1.18 2.17 -14.47
CA ALA A 101 0.84 0.75 -14.34
C ALA A 101 -0.26 0.51 -13.30
N THR A 102 -0.16 1.12 -12.11
CA THR A 102 -1.16 1.01 -11.06
C THR A 102 -2.47 1.68 -11.45
N VAL A 103 -2.42 2.88 -12.05
CA VAL A 103 -3.61 3.60 -12.51
C VAL A 103 -4.36 2.80 -13.57
N ASN A 104 -3.68 2.32 -14.61
CA ASN A 104 -4.30 1.58 -15.70
C ASN A 104 -4.89 0.25 -15.22
N THR A 105 -4.22 -0.42 -14.28
CA THR A 105 -4.68 -1.70 -13.70
C THR A 105 -5.92 -1.51 -12.80
N LEU A 106 -5.91 -0.53 -11.88
CA LEU A 106 -6.96 -0.42 -10.85
C LEU A 106 -8.15 0.45 -11.29
N PHE A 107 -7.92 1.42 -12.17
CA PHE A 107 -8.88 2.47 -12.53
C PHE A 107 -9.33 2.43 -13.98
N LYS A 108 -8.81 1.50 -14.79
CA LYS A 108 -9.01 1.37 -16.26
C LYS A 108 -7.97 2.17 -17.03
N LYS A 109 -7.34 1.49 -18.00
CA LYS A 109 -6.44 2.09 -18.96
C LYS A 109 -7.11 3.24 -19.70
N GLY A 110 -6.45 4.40 -19.71
CA GLY A 110 -6.94 5.60 -20.38
C GLY A 110 -8.08 6.34 -19.66
N LEU A 111 -8.41 5.97 -18.41
CA LEU A 111 -9.45 6.67 -17.64
C LEU A 111 -9.11 8.15 -17.41
N PHE A 112 -7.89 8.42 -16.92
CA PHE A 112 -7.52 9.76 -16.49
C PHE A 112 -7.10 10.62 -17.68
N PHE A 113 -6.08 10.23 -18.45
CA PHE A 113 -5.57 11.02 -19.57
C PHE A 113 -4.85 10.14 -20.61
N THR A 114 -4.91 10.52 -21.88
CA THR A 114 -4.13 9.92 -22.99
C THR A 114 -3.03 10.85 -23.51
N ASN A 115 -3.04 12.12 -23.09
CA ASN A 115 -2.07 13.13 -23.50
C ASN A 115 -0.90 13.18 -22.51
N GLU A 116 0.33 13.03 -23.01
CA GLU A 116 1.56 12.98 -22.21
C GLU A 116 1.73 14.19 -21.27
N ARG A 117 1.39 15.41 -21.74
CA ARG A 117 1.47 16.62 -20.92
C ARG A 117 0.50 16.55 -19.74
N LYS A 118 -0.75 16.14 -19.98
CA LYS A 118 -1.76 16.01 -18.92
C LYS A 118 -1.41 14.91 -17.91
N ILE A 119 -0.79 13.82 -18.38
CA ILE A 119 -0.28 12.75 -17.51
C ILE A 119 0.80 13.30 -16.57
N LYS A 120 1.78 14.05 -17.11
CA LYS A 120 2.83 14.69 -16.30
C LYS A 120 2.26 15.69 -15.28
N GLU A 121 1.31 16.53 -15.71
CA GLU A 121 0.61 17.48 -14.83
C GLU A 121 -0.12 16.74 -13.70
N PHE A 122 -0.83 15.67 -14.01
CA PHE A 122 -1.51 14.84 -13.00
C PHE A 122 -0.54 14.20 -12.01
N TYR A 123 0.58 13.62 -12.46
CA TYR A 123 1.58 13.04 -11.57
C TYR A 123 2.24 14.08 -10.68
N GLN A 124 2.44 15.30 -11.19
CA GLN A 124 2.96 16.40 -10.39
C GLN A 124 1.95 16.83 -9.32
N HIS A 125 0.67 16.95 -9.66
CA HIS A 125 -0.38 17.25 -8.68
C HIS A 125 -0.51 16.15 -7.62
N PHE A 126 -0.48 14.88 -8.03
CA PHE A 126 -0.55 13.76 -7.10
C PHE A 126 0.67 13.72 -6.17
N LYS A 127 1.88 14.01 -6.68
CA LYS A 127 3.08 14.14 -5.85
C LYS A 127 2.91 15.22 -4.78
N THR A 128 2.48 16.42 -5.17
CA THR A 128 2.24 17.52 -4.22
C THR A 128 1.20 17.14 -3.17
N TYR A 129 0.11 16.48 -3.60
CA TYR A 129 -0.93 15.99 -2.69
C TYR A 129 -0.37 14.96 -1.69
N ASP A 130 0.39 13.97 -2.17
CA ASP A 130 0.97 12.90 -1.34
C ASP A 130 1.98 13.45 -0.32
N GLU A 131 2.87 14.35 -0.74
CA GLU A 131 3.83 15.03 0.15
C GLU A 131 3.14 15.90 1.21
N GLY A 132 1.97 16.45 0.88
CA GLY A 132 1.15 17.24 1.80
C GLY A 132 0.22 16.42 2.70
N PHE A 133 0.06 15.10 2.47
CA PHE A 133 -0.99 14.30 3.11
C PHE A 133 -0.86 14.26 4.64
N GLU A 134 0.35 14.05 5.17
CA GLU A 134 0.59 13.96 6.61
C GLU A 134 0.22 15.28 7.32
N TYR A 135 0.70 16.41 6.79
CA TYR A 135 0.35 17.73 7.32
C TYR A 135 -1.14 18.02 7.15
N GLY A 136 -1.71 17.73 5.98
CA GLY A 136 -3.13 17.90 5.68
C GLY A 136 -4.03 17.16 6.66
N SER A 137 -3.63 15.98 7.10
CA SER A 137 -4.37 15.14 8.08
C SER A 137 -4.41 15.69 9.51
N GLN A 138 -3.71 16.80 9.78
CA GLN A 138 -3.60 17.40 11.11
C GLN A 138 -4.05 18.86 11.14
N LEU A 139 -4.09 19.54 9.99
CA LEU A 139 -4.38 20.96 9.91
C LEU A 139 -5.89 21.26 10.06
N PRO A 140 -6.25 22.39 10.70
CA PRO A 140 -7.62 22.91 10.70
C PRO A 140 -8.19 23.10 9.28
N GLU A 141 -9.50 22.87 9.11
CA GLU A 141 -10.20 22.93 7.81
C GLU A 141 -9.96 24.23 7.03
N TRP A 142 -9.88 25.37 7.72
CA TRP A 142 -9.70 26.69 7.10
C TRP A 142 -8.31 26.91 6.49
N LEU A 143 -7.35 26.01 6.74
CA LEU A 143 -6.00 26.03 6.15
C LEU A 143 -5.84 25.07 4.95
N LEU A 144 -6.89 24.30 4.61
CA LEU A 144 -6.82 23.28 3.58
C LEU A 144 -7.42 23.81 2.28
N SER A 145 -6.58 24.01 1.27
CA SER A 145 -6.98 24.40 -0.09
C SER A 145 -6.30 23.48 -1.11
N CYS A 146 -6.75 22.23 -1.20
CA CYS A 146 -6.33 21.29 -2.24
C CYS A 146 -7.52 20.41 -2.65
N GLY A 147 -8.24 20.83 -3.69
CA GLY A 147 -9.20 19.99 -4.39
C GLY A 147 -8.59 19.49 -5.68
N LEU A 148 -8.38 18.18 -5.83
CA LEU A 148 -8.20 17.58 -7.15
C LEU A 148 -9.58 17.31 -7.74
N THR A 149 -9.96 18.03 -8.79
CA THR A 149 -11.16 17.70 -9.57
C THR A 149 -10.80 16.61 -10.58
N ILE A 150 -11.32 15.40 -10.37
CA ILE A 150 -11.14 14.26 -11.27
C ILE A 150 -12.51 13.93 -11.87
N VAL A 151 -12.60 13.90 -13.20
CA VAL A 151 -13.78 13.45 -13.96
C VAL A 151 -13.55 12.00 -14.38
N ILE A 152 -14.56 11.14 -14.19
CA ILE A 152 -14.44 9.68 -14.30
C ILE A 152 -15.53 9.15 -15.23
N SER A 153 -15.18 8.17 -16.07
CA SER A 153 -16.08 7.43 -16.95
C SER A 153 -16.05 5.93 -16.61
N PHE A 154 -17.22 5.30 -16.63
CA PHE A 154 -17.50 4.00 -16.00
C PHE A 154 -17.18 2.79 -16.90
N THR A 155 -16.57 1.73 -16.32
CA THR A 155 -16.73 0.28 -16.67
C THR A 155 -15.81 -0.63 -15.80
N GLN A 156 -16.30 -1.84 -15.47
CA GLN A 156 -15.65 -3.07 -14.92
C GLN A 156 -14.19 -2.99 -14.41
N THR A 157 -13.96 -2.27 -13.31
CA THR A 157 -12.66 -2.23 -12.61
C THR A 157 -12.85 -2.30 -11.09
N LEU A 158 -11.76 -2.39 -10.31
CA LEU A 158 -11.83 -2.22 -8.86
C LEU A 158 -12.48 -0.86 -8.52
N LEU A 159 -12.08 0.19 -9.25
CA LEU A 159 -12.68 1.50 -9.12
C LEU A 159 -14.19 1.46 -9.35
N GLN A 160 -14.65 0.84 -10.43
CA GLN A 160 -16.09 0.76 -10.72
C GLN A 160 -16.86 0.15 -9.56
N ALA A 161 -16.37 -0.97 -9.03
CA ALA A 161 -17.07 -1.65 -7.94
C ALA A 161 -17.13 -0.80 -6.66
N VAL A 162 -16.07 -0.02 -6.38
CA VAL A 162 -16.07 0.96 -5.28
C VAL A 162 -17.11 2.05 -5.55
N LEU A 163 -17.13 2.61 -6.76
CA LEU A 163 -18.05 3.67 -7.15
C LEU A 163 -19.51 3.21 -7.14
N ASP A 164 -19.81 1.99 -7.56
CA ASP A 164 -21.16 1.43 -7.53
C ASP A 164 -21.73 1.45 -6.10
N ILE A 165 -20.91 1.12 -5.09
CA ILE A 165 -21.33 1.18 -3.67
C ILE A 165 -21.46 2.64 -3.21
N VAL A 166 -20.49 3.50 -3.55
CA VAL A 166 -20.52 4.92 -3.13
C VAL A 166 -21.76 5.62 -3.70
N GLU A 167 -22.07 5.40 -4.97
CA GLU A 167 -23.22 6.00 -5.65
C GLU A 167 -24.54 5.46 -5.11
N LEU A 168 -24.64 4.15 -4.89
CA LEU A 168 -25.83 3.52 -4.31
C LEU A 168 -26.18 4.08 -2.92
N GLU A 169 -25.16 4.36 -2.10
CA GLU A 169 -25.35 4.71 -0.69
C GLU A 169 -25.43 6.23 -0.46
N THR A 170 -24.79 7.03 -1.32
CA THR A 170 -24.60 8.47 -1.04
C THR A 170 -25.01 9.39 -2.19
N PHE A 171 -25.06 8.89 -3.43
CA PHE A 171 -25.24 9.68 -4.65
C PHE A 171 -24.23 10.83 -4.83
N GLN A 172 -23.19 10.92 -3.99
CA GLN A 172 -22.21 12.00 -3.94
C GLN A 172 -20.81 11.43 -3.61
N HIS A 173 -19.78 12.27 -3.53
CA HIS A 173 -18.43 11.91 -3.06
C HIS A 173 -17.64 10.86 -3.89
N SER A 174 -18.13 10.42 -5.05
CA SER A 174 -17.37 9.54 -5.97
C SER A 174 -15.94 10.03 -6.24
N PRO A 175 -15.69 11.31 -6.59
CA PRO A 175 -14.33 11.81 -6.83
C PRO A 175 -13.42 11.72 -5.60
N ASN A 176 -13.98 11.87 -4.40
CA ASN A 176 -13.25 11.81 -3.14
C ASN A 176 -12.78 10.39 -2.83
N TYR A 177 -13.64 9.39 -3.07
CA TYR A 177 -13.26 7.98 -2.93
C TYR A 177 -12.28 7.52 -4.00
N VAL A 178 -12.30 8.13 -5.19
CA VAL A 178 -11.31 7.88 -6.23
C VAL A 178 -9.95 8.41 -5.83
N LEU A 179 -9.89 9.63 -5.30
CA LEU A 179 -8.66 10.20 -4.76
C LEU A 179 -8.10 9.33 -3.62
N LEU A 180 -8.96 8.86 -2.71
CA LEU A 180 -8.55 8.00 -1.61
C LEU A 180 -8.02 6.63 -2.10
N LEU A 181 -8.69 6.01 -3.07
CA LEU A 181 -8.23 4.75 -3.68
C LEU A 181 -6.90 4.94 -4.41
N LEU A 182 -6.73 6.07 -5.11
CA LEU A 182 -5.51 6.39 -5.85
C LEU A 182 -4.34 6.61 -4.88
N TRP A 183 -4.60 7.34 -3.80
CA TRP A 183 -3.61 7.53 -2.75
C TRP A 183 -3.20 6.20 -2.11
N ALA A 184 -4.17 5.37 -1.72
CA ALA A 184 -3.91 4.07 -1.10
C ALA A 184 -3.12 3.10 -1.99
N SER A 185 -3.26 3.19 -3.33
CA SER A 185 -2.58 2.31 -4.27
C SER A 185 -1.15 2.72 -4.60
N LEU A 186 -0.80 4.00 -4.43
CA LEU A 186 0.50 4.55 -4.83
C LEU A 186 1.39 4.96 -3.64
N ALA A 187 0.82 5.54 -2.58
CA ALA A 187 1.57 6.19 -1.51
C ALA A 187 2.56 5.27 -0.80
N ASN A 188 2.27 3.97 -0.73
CA ASN A 188 3.14 2.98 -0.08
C ASN A 188 3.93 2.14 -1.09
N ALA A 189 3.34 1.77 -2.22
CA ALA A 189 3.97 0.87 -3.19
C ALA A 189 5.19 1.52 -3.87
N SER A 190 5.06 2.78 -4.30
CA SER A 190 6.15 3.50 -4.97
C SER A 190 7.39 3.71 -4.10
N PRO A 191 7.31 4.24 -2.86
CA PRO A 191 8.50 4.39 -2.02
C PRO A 191 9.13 3.05 -1.62
N ILE A 192 8.34 1.98 -1.42
CA ILE A 192 8.89 0.66 -1.14
C ILE A 192 9.63 0.08 -2.36
N ALA A 193 9.10 0.27 -3.57
CA ALA A 193 9.80 -0.13 -4.79
C ALA A 193 11.13 0.63 -4.95
N PHE A 194 11.14 1.93 -4.67
CA PHE A 194 12.36 2.74 -4.63
C PHE A 194 13.38 2.18 -3.64
N TRP A 195 12.99 1.94 -2.39
CA TRP A 195 13.90 1.44 -1.37
C TRP A 195 14.39 0.01 -1.65
N THR A 196 13.53 -0.83 -2.21
CA THR A 196 13.93 -2.18 -2.66
C THR A 196 15.02 -2.09 -3.71
N LEU A 197 14.83 -1.28 -4.76
CA LEU A 197 15.84 -1.08 -5.80
C LEU A 197 17.11 -0.44 -5.25
N ALA A 198 16.98 0.58 -4.40
CA ALA A 198 18.13 1.26 -3.79
C ALA A 198 18.97 0.28 -2.95
N PHE A 199 18.34 -0.56 -2.12
CA PHE A 199 19.06 -1.55 -1.32
C PHE A 199 19.70 -2.64 -2.18
N VAL A 200 18.98 -3.19 -3.16
CA VAL A 200 19.55 -4.20 -4.06
C VAL A 200 20.75 -3.64 -4.82
N LEU A 201 20.62 -2.45 -5.43
CA LEU A 201 21.69 -1.83 -6.22
C LEU A 201 22.91 -1.40 -5.38
N SER A 202 22.71 -1.12 -4.09
CA SER A 202 23.80 -0.73 -3.18
C SER A 202 24.61 -1.92 -2.65
N HIS A 203 24.15 -3.16 -2.87
CA HIS A 203 24.81 -4.39 -2.41
C HIS A 203 25.14 -5.28 -3.62
N PRO A 204 26.38 -5.20 -4.17
CA PRO A 204 26.74 -5.85 -5.43
C PRO A 204 26.54 -7.37 -5.45
N ASP A 205 26.77 -8.03 -4.32
CA ASP A 205 26.54 -9.46 -4.10
C ASP A 205 25.05 -9.80 -4.23
N ILE A 206 24.19 -9.06 -3.52
CA ILE A 206 22.73 -9.24 -3.59
C ILE A 206 22.21 -8.95 -5.01
N HIS A 207 22.67 -7.86 -5.63
CA HIS A 207 22.31 -7.52 -7.00
C HIS A 207 22.65 -8.64 -7.98
N LYS A 208 23.86 -9.19 -7.88
CA LYS A 208 24.30 -10.30 -8.72
C LYS A 208 23.41 -11.53 -8.53
N THR A 209 23.16 -11.95 -7.29
CA THR A 209 22.33 -13.12 -7.00
C THR A 209 20.87 -12.93 -7.44
N VAL A 210 20.33 -11.71 -7.32
CA VAL A 210 18.99 -11.37 -7.85
C VAL A 210 18.96 -11.54 -9.37
N LEU A 211 19.95 -11.02 -10.11
CA LEU A 211 20.01 -11.15 -11.57
C LEU A 211 20.19 -12.61 -12.03
N GLU A 212 21.00 -13.39 -11.31
CA GLU A 212 21.17 -14.83 -11.56
C GLU A 212 19.85 -15.58 -11.32
N GLY A 213 19.14 -15.27 -10.23
CA GLY A 213 17.82 -15.81 -9.94
C GLY A 213 16.81 -15.52 -11.05
N ILE A 214 16.69 -14.24 -11.47
CA ILE A 214 15.81 -13.83 -12.57
C ILE A 214 16.18 -14.60 -13.85
N SER A 215 17.47 -14.70 -14.16
CA SER A 215 17.94 -15.39 -15.36
C SER A 215 17.66 -16.88 -15.35
N SER A 216 17.67 -17.51 -14.16
CA SER A 216 17.35 -18.94 -14.01
C SER A 216 15.87 -19.25 -14.27
N VAL A 217 14.97 -18.31 -13.97
CA VAL A 217 13.52 -18.50 -14.10
C VAL A 217 13.00 -18.05 -15.46
N PHE A 218 13.48 -16.92 -15.96
CA PHE A 218 12.98 -16.29 -17.19
C PHE A 218 13.95 -16.38 -18.37
N GLY A 219 15.14 -16.95 -18.18
CA GLY A 219 16.22 -16.94 -19.15
C GLY A 219 17.01 -15.63 -19.15
N THR A 220 18.06 -15.57 -19.98
CA THR A 220 18.87 -14.35 -20.12
C THR A 220 18.03 -13.18 -20.65
N ALA A 221 18.36 -11.96 -20.24
CA ALA A 221 17.74 -10.74 -20.75
C ALA A 221 17.64 -10.77 -22.29
N GLY A 222 16.42 -10.69 -22.83
CA GLY A 222 16.16 -10.95 -24.24
C GLY A 222 14.90 -10.26 -24.75
N LYS A 223 14.83 -10.12 -26.08
CA LYS A 223 13.96 -9.23 -26.86
C LYS A 223 12.43 -9.35 -26.65
N TYR A 224 11.94 -10.29 -25.86
CA TYR A 224 10.52 -10.65 -25.78
C TYR A 224 9.92 -10.26 -24.43
N LYS A 225 8.65 -9.84 -24.44
CA LYS A 225 7.88 -9.56 -23.21
C LYS A 225 7.81 -10.80 -22.33
N ILE A 226 8.21 -10.65 -21.07
CA ILE A 226 8.14 -11.73 -20.09
C ILE A 226 6.71 -11.82 -19.58
N LYS A 227 6.17 -13.04 -19.44
CA LYS A 227 4.95 -13.26 -18.66
C LYS A 227 5.35 -13.69 -17.27
N VAL A 228 4.84 -13.00 -16.26
CA VAL A 228 5.14 -13.27 -14.85
C VAL A 228 3.92 -13.95 -14.24
N SER A 229 4.09 -15.20 -13.80
CA SER A 229 3.08 -15.93 -13.04
C SER A 229 3.43 -15.98 -11.55
N GLU A 230 2.44 -16.28 -10.70
CA GLU A 230 2.67 -16.47 -9.27
C GLU A 230 3.66 -17.62 -9.00
N ASP A 231 3.63 -18.67 -9.81
CA ASP A 231 4.54 -19.81 -9.68
C ASP A 231 5.99 -19.47 -10.06
N ASP A 232 6.19 -18.51 -10.97
CA ASP A 232 7.53 -18.01 -11.27
C ASP A 232 8.07 -17.15 -10.12
N LEU A 233 7.22 -16.31 -9.53
CA LEU A 233 7.60 -15.50 -8.37
C LEU A 233 7.97 -16.36 -7.15
N LYS A 234 7.32 -17.52 -6.96
CA LYS A 234 7.68 -18.48 -5.89
C LYS A 234 9.11 -19.04 -6.04
N LYS A 235 9.66 -19.06 -7.26
CA LYS A 235 11.04 -19.51 -7.53
C LYS A 235 12.09 -18.43 -7.24
N LEU A 236 11.67 -17.21 -6.85
CA LEU A 236 12.53 -16.05 -6.61
C LEU A 236 12.48 -15.58 -5.15
N PRO A 237 12.84 -16.42 -4.17
CA PRO A 237 12.70 -16.10 -2.74
C PRO A 237 13.56 -14.91 -2.31
N LEU A 238 14.73 -14.70 -2.92
CA LEU A 238 15.59 -13.57 -2.58
C LEU A 238 14.92 -12.22 -2.92
N ILE A 239 14.24 -12.11 -4.07
CA ILE A 239 13.53 -10.88 -4.44
C ILE A 239 12.44 -10.57 -3.42
N LYS A 240 11.69 -11.59 -2.99
CA LYS A 240 10.71 -11.48 -1.91
C LYS A 240 11.35 -10.93 -0.63
N TRP A 241 12.48 -11.50 -0.21
CA TRP A 241 13.16 -11.07 1.01
C TRP A 241 13.68 -9.64 0.89
N CYS A 242 14.23 -9.24 -0.26
CA CYS A 242 14.63 -7.86 -0.51
C CYS A 242 13.44 -6.89 -0.36
N VAL A 243 12.27 -7.24 -0.91
CA VAL A 243 11.05 -6.43 -0.76
C VAL A 243 10.59 -6.37 0.70
N LEU A 244 10.54 -7.51 1.39
CA LEU A 244 10.14 -7.58 2.80
C LEU A 244 11.11 -6.81 3.71
N GLU A 245 12.40 -6.88 3.44
CA GLU A 245 13.44 -6.16 4.19
C GLU A 245 13.38 -4.66 3.93
N ALA A 246 13.14 -4.24 2.68
CA ALA A 246 12.87 -2.85 2.37
C ALA A 246 11.65 -2.33 3.14
N ILE A 247 10.56 -3.11 3.18
CA ILE A 247 9.38 -2.80 3.98
C ILE A 247 9.74 -2.73 5.46
N ARG A 248 10.49 -3.70 6.01
CA ARG A 248 10.88 -3.68 7.43
C ARG A 248 11.66 -2.42 7.81
N LEU A 249 12.59 -2.00 6.95
CA LEU A 249 13.47 -0.84 7.18
C LEU A 249 12.81 0.51 6.89
N ARG A 250 11.73 0.53 6.10
CA ARG A 250 11.12 1.74 5.54
C ARG A 250 9.61 1.78 5.66
N ALA A 251 9.01 0.91 6.48
CA ALA A 251 7.57 0.79 6.65
C ALA A 251 6.97 2.19 6.91
N PRO A 252 6.09 2.66 6.02
CA PRO A 252 5.51 3.98 6.19
C PRO A 252 4.42 3.93 7.27
N GLY A 253 4.65 4.66 8.35
CA GLY A 253 3.57 5.18 9.20
C GLY A 253 3.29 4.44 10.51
N VAL A 254 2.25 4.93 11.18
CA VAL A 254 1.81 4.49 12.51
C VAL A 254 0.40 3.92 12.39
N ILE A 255 0.18 2.71 12.92
CA ILE A 255 -1.17 2.15 13.03
C ILE A 255 -1.86 2.83 14.22
N THR A 256 -2.99 3.50 13.99
CA THR A 256 -3.69 4.25 15.04
C THR A 256 -5.02 3.62 15.46
N ARG A 257 -5.18 3.50 16.79
CA ARG A 257 -6.37 3.18 17.62
C ARG A 257 -7.02 4.41 18.27
N LYS A 258 -8.33 4.64 18.20
CA LYS A 258 -9.02 5.55 19.14
C LYS A 258 -9.59 4.75 20.31
N VAL A 259 -9.21 5.08 21.54
CA VAL A 259 -9.82 4.48 22.74
C VAL A 259 -11.26 4.96 22.87
N VAL A 260 -12.22 4.03 22.86
CA VAL A 260 -13.66 4.31 23.01
C VAL A 260 -14.21 3.90 24.39
N LYS A 261 -13.53 2.96 25.06
CA LYS A 261 -13.80 2.54 26.44
C LYS A 261 -12.48 2.30 27.16
N PRO A 262 -12.42 2.39 28.51
CA PRO A 262 -11.23 2.03 29.26
C PRO A 262 -10.70 0.66 28.83
N VAL A 263 -9.42 0.58 28.48
CA VAL A 263 -8.75 -0.63 28.03
C VAL A 263 -7.46 -0.79 28.81
N LYS A 264 -7.18 -2.02 29.27
CA LYS A 264 -5.91 -2.36 29.89
C LYS A 264 -5.00 -2.90 28.81
N ILE A 265 -3.95 -2.17 28.51
CA ILE A 265 -2.82 -2.65 27.71
C ILE A 265 -1.75 -3.07 28.72
N LEU A 266 -1.13 -4.25 28.54
CA LEU A 266 -0.06 -4.71 29.41
C LEU A 266 1.04 -3.63 29.48
N GLU A 267 1.44 -3.26 30.69
CA GLU A 267 2.43 -2.18 30.91
C GLU A 267 3.80 -2.79 31.16
N ARG A 268 4.77 -2.41 30.31
CA ARG A 268 6.17 -2.84 30.39
C ARG A 268 6.85 -2.55 31.73
N TRP A 269 6.44 -1.47 32.42
CA TRP A 269 7.15 -0.94 33.59
C TRP A 269 6.83 -1.63 34.91
N LYS A 270 5.83 -2.51 34.94
CA LYS A 270 5.45 -3.20 36.18
C LYS A 270 6.37 -4.38 36.51
N GLU A 271 7.10 -4.89 35.52
CA GLU A 271 8.02 -6.01 35.66
C GLU A 271 9.24 -5.76 34.77
N ALA A 272 10.41 -5.50 35.34
CA ALA A 272 11.66 -5.38 34.58
C ALA A 272 12.19 -6.79 34.29
N ASN A 273 12.27 -7.18 33.01
CA ASN A 273 12.98 -8.38 32.60
C ASN A 273 13.87 -8.06 31.40
N LEU A 274 15.10 -8.59 31.39
CA LEU A 274 16.15 -8.25 30.42
C LEU A 274 15.86 -8.74 28.99
N ASP A 275 14.94 -9.70 28.83
CA ASP A 275 14.52 -10.25 27.54
C ASP A 275 13.62 -9.31 26.71
N LYS A 276 13.20 -8.16 27.27
CA LYS A 276 12.28 -7.19 26.64
C LYS A 276 12.91 -6.24 25.61
N ASN A 277 14.18 -6.50 25.21
CA ASN A 277 14.85 -5.80 24.11
C ASN A 277 14.82 -6.60 22.80
N ALA A 278 13.92 -7.58 22.68
CA ALA A 278 13.71 -8.32 21.45
C ALA A 278 12.92 -7.48 20.44
N PHE A 279 13.24 -7.64 19.15
CA PHE A 279 12.36 -7.16 18.08
C PHE A 279 11.06 -7.97 18.14
N LEU A 280 9.93 -7.33 17.82
CA LEU A 280 8.66 -8.04 17.68
C LEU A 280 8.79 -9.15 16.64
N ASP A 281 8.35 -10.36 16.97
CA ASP A 281 8.32 -11.49 16.02
C ASP A 281 7.29 -11.28 14.89
N CYS A 282 6.48 -10.22 14.96
CA CYS A 282 5.41 -9.95 14.01
C CYS A 282 5.74 -8.88 12.95
N PHE A 283 5.64 -9.26 11.67
CA PHE A 283 5.71 -8.35 10.54
C PHE A 283 4.36 -7.62 10.33
N MET A 284 4.29 -6.34 10.73
CA MET A 284 3.03 -5.58 10.80
C MET A 284 2.85 -4.47 9.74
N ALA A 285 3.67 -4.46 8.69
CA ALA A 285 3.66 -3.36 7.71
C ALA A 285 2.32 -3.17 6.95
N PHE A 286 1.44 -4.17 6.98
CA PHE A 286 0.11 -4.13 6.36
C PHE A 286 -1.02 -3.96 7.37
N GLY A 287 -0.68 -3.67 8.62
CA GLY A 287 -1.60 -3.66 9.75
C GLY A 287 -2.03 -5.06 10.19
N GLY A 288 -3.03 -5.08 11.07
CA GLY A 288 -3.64 -6.31 11.57
C GLY A 288 -5.04 -6.07 12.16
N GLY A 289 -5.65 -7.15 12.64
CA GLY A 289 -7.04 -7.14 13.13
C GLY A 289 -8.07 -7.04 12.00
N LYS A 290 -9.23 -6.45 12.29
CA LYS A 290 -10.39 -6.39 11.38
C LYS A 290 -10.08 -5.70 10.04
N PHE A 291 -9.34 -4.59 10.09
CA PHE A 291 -9.10 -3.71 8.94
C PHE A 291 -7.62 -3.74 8.49
N GLN A 292 -7.11 -4.93 8.18
CA GLN A 292 -5.79 -5.10 7.56
C GLN A 292 -5.82 -4.71 6.08
N CYS A 293 -4.73 -4.13 5.55
CA CYS A 293 -4.64 -3.66 4.16
C CYS A 293 -5.18 -4.69 3.14
N PRO A 294 -6.20 -4.33 2.33
CA PRO A 294 -6.76 -5.24 1.33
C PRO A 294 -5.79 -5.48 0.16
N GLY A 295 -4.95 -4.49 -0.18
CA GLY A 295 -3.97 -4.58 -1.26
C GLY A 295 -2.66 -5.30 -0.90
N ARG A 296 -2.52 -5.87 0.31
CA ARG A 296 -1.26 -6.49 0.74
C ARG A 296 -0.80 -7.64 -0.17
N VAL A 297 -1.72 -8.40 -0.74
CA VAL A 297 -1.38 -9.52 -1.64
C VAL A 297 -0.88 -9.00 -2.98
N LEU A 298 -1.44 -7.88 -3.47
CA LEU A 298 -0.99 -7.23 -4.69
C LEU A 298 0.34 -6.50 -4.51
N ASN A 299 0.56 -5.87 -3.36
CA ASN A 299 1.81 -5.18 -3.02
C ASN A 299 2.95 -6.15 -2.71
N ILE A 300 2.60 -7.38 -2.32
CA ILE A 300 3.54 -8.44 -2.01
C ILE A 300 3.11 -9.70 -2.73
N THR A 301 3.01 -9.71 -4.05
CA THR A 301 2.68 -10.90 -4.88
C THR A 301 3.57 -12.14 -4.59
N PHE A 302 4.51 -12.01 -3.65
CA PHE A 302 5.42 -12.99 -3.08
C PHE A 302 5.03 -13.54 -1.69
N VAL A 303 4.07 -12.97 -0.94
CA VAL A 303 3.68 -13.49 0.39
C VAL A 303 2.59 -14.56 0.21
N ASN A 304 3.06 -15.79 0.04
CA ASN A 304 2.24 -16.96 0.32
C ASN A 304 1.79 -16.92 1.79
N LYS A 305 0.51 -17.22 1.99
CA LYS A 305 -0.09 -17.65 3.26
C LYS A 305 0.80 -18.67 3.96
N SER A 306 1.24 -18.40 5.17
CA SER A 306 0.99 -19.37 6.23
C SER A 306 -0.38 -18.98 6.81
N ASP A 307 -1.39 -19.82 6.60
CA ASP A 307 -2.68 -19.72 7.30
C ASP A 307 -2.55 -20.15 8.78
N GLU A 308 -1.34 -20.31 9.28
CA GLU A 308 -1.05 -20.45 10.69
C GLU A 308 -0.16 -19.27 11.08
N ALA A 309 -0.57 -18.59 12.15
CA ALA A 309 0.36 -17.79 12.93
C ALA A 309 1.63 -18.63 13.14
N PRO A 310 2.86 -18.07 13.05
CA PRO A 310 4.01 -18.81 13.51
C PRO A 310 3.78 -19.07 15.01
N SER A 311 3.32 -20.27 15.35
CA SER A 311 3.69 -20.86 16.61
C SER A 311 5.21 -20.85 16.60
N SER A 312 5.79 -20.15 17.58
CA SER A 312 7.08 -20.42 18.18
C SER A 312 7.99 -21.36 17.38
N THR A 313 9.16 -20.82 17.00
CA THR A 313 10.47 -21.48 17.02
C THR A 313 11.26 -21.28 15.71
N GLU A 314 12.46 -20.71 15.89
CA GLU A 314 13.65 -20.76 15.03
C GLU A 314 13.70 -19.94 13.73
N LEU A 315 14.10 -18.68 13.86
CA LEU A 315 15.05 -18.05 12.94
C LEU A 315 16.38 -17.90 13.68
N VAL A 316 17.32 -18.82 13.44
CA VAL A 316 18.70 -18.76 13.92
C VAL A 316 19.57 -18.29 12.74
N PHE A 317 20.05 -17.04 12.87
CA PHE A 317 21.04 -16.29 12.08
C PHE A 317 20.83 -16.10 10.57
#